data_AF-A0A9N9NIM6-F1
#
_entry.id   AF-A0A9N9NIM6-F1
#
_cell.length_a   1.000
_cell.length_b   1.000
_cell.length_c   1.000
_cell.angle_alpha   90.00
_cell.angle_beta   90.00
_cell.angle_gamma   90.00
#
_symmetry.space_group_name_H-M   'P 1'
#
loop_
_entity.id
_entity.type
_entity.pdbx_description
1 polymer ?
#
loop_
_entity_poly.entity_id
_entity_poly.type
_entity_poly.pdbx_seq_one_letter_code
_entity_poly.pdbx_strand_id
1 'polypeptide(L)'
;KELEAEVVRLHEEKLRLLADNENQKKIHQRETERKESEAVVKTHSLAIKMIKNKVEKNLEAEGVKEIKIKVSEDRANSYYHEIVATEENSELASNTILEVIKKGYLLRDQVLKASQKTNGITTENEYGLV
;
A
#
# COMPACT_ATOMS: atom_id res chain seq x y z
N LYS A 1 -51.55 44.28 14.13
CA LYS A 1 -51.90 43.10 13.32
C LYS A 1 -50.97 42.90 12.12
N GLU A 2 -50.96 43.74 11.08
CA GLU A 2 -50.01 43.56 9.95
C GLU A 2 -48.54 43.75 10.34
N LEU A 3 -48.22 44.81 11.10
CA LEU A 3 -46.85 45.07 11.55
C LEU A 3 -46.29 43.94 12.45
N GLU A 4 -47.13 43.34 13.28
CA GLU A 4 -46.73 42.24 14.17
C GLU A 4 -46.47 40.94 13.37
N ALA A 5 -47.28 40.65 12.36
CA ALA A 5 -47.07 39.51 11.47
C ALA A 5 -45.75 39.66 10.68
N GLU A 6 -45.44 40.87 10.23
CA GLU A 6 -44.19 41.17 9.53
C GLU A 6 -42.97 41.04 10.44
N VAL A 7 -43.06 41.47 11.70
CA VAL A 7 -41.98 41.28 12.69
C VAL A 7 -41.71 39.80 12.95
N VAL A 8 -42.76 38.97 13.07
CA VAL A 8 -42.61 37.52 13.24
C VAL A 8 -41.95 36.89 12.01
N ARG A 9 -42.40 37.26 10.80
CA ARG A 9 -41.82 36.79 9.53
C ARG A 9 -40.33 37.12 9.42
N LEU A 10 -39.95 38.37 9.69
CA LEU A 10 -38.56 38.81 9.67
C LEU A 10 -37.71 38.13 10.74
N HIS A 11 -38.29 37.80 11.90
CA HIS A 11 -37.60 37.06 12.94
C HIS A 11 -37.28 35.63 12.51
N GLU A 12 -38.25 34.92 11.93
CA GLU A 12 -38.06 33.58 11.38
C GLU A 12 -37.03 33.58 10.24
N GLU A 13 -37.10 34.55 9.33
CA GLU A 13 -36.15 34.72 8.24
C GLU A 13 -34.72 34.96 8.76
N LYS A 14 -34.58 35.84 9.76
CA LYS A 14 -33.29 36.10 10.42
C LYS A 14 -32.74 34.83 11.07
N LEU A 15 -33.57 34.07 11.79
CA LEU A 15 -33.15 32.82 12.43
C LEU A 15 -32.65 31.81 11.39
N ARG A 16 -33.35 31.70 10.25
CA ARG A 16 -32.95 30.81 9.16
C ARG A 16 -31.61 31.23 8.55
N LEU A 17 -31.43 32.51 8.26
CA LEU A 17 -30.18 33.03 7.71
C LEU A 17 -28.99 32.82 8.67
N LEU A 18 -29.22 32.97 9.98
CA LEU A 18 -28.19 32.69 10.97
C LEU A 18 -27.81 31.20 11.00
N ALA A 19 -28.79 30.31 10.93
CA ALA A 19 -28.56 28.87 10.88
C ALA A 19 -27.81 28.47 9.59
N ASP A 20 -28.19 29.02 8.44
CA ASP A 20 -27.51 28.77 7.16
C ASP A 20 -26.06 29.25 7.20
N ASN A 21 -25.80 30.44 7.76
CA ASN A 21 -24.45 30.97 7.91
C ASN A 21 -23.60 30.11 8.85
N GLU A 22 -24.16 29.66 9.98
CA GLU A 22 -23.47 28.77 10.91
C GLU A 22 -23.16 27.41 10.27
N ASN A 23 -24.09 26.85 9.50
CA ASN A 23 -23.89 25.62 8.76
C ASN A 23 -22.78 25.78 7.69
N GLN A 24 -22.80 26.88 6.92
CA GLN A 24 -21.75 27.18 5.95
C GLN A 24 -20.37 27.29 6.60
N LYS A 25 -20.26 27.99 7.74
CA LYS A 25 -19.01 28.08 8.50
C LYS A 25 -18.51 26.71 8.95
N LYS A 26 -19.38 25.86 9.50
CA LYS A 26 -19.02 24.51 9.94
C LYS A 26 -18.55 23.64 8.78
N ILE A 27 -19.21 23.71 7.62
CA ILE A 27 -18.80 22.96 6.43
C ILE A 27 -17.42 23.44 5.96
N HIS A 28 -17.24 24.75 5.82
CA HIS A 28 -15.99 25.32 5.34
C HIS A 28 -14.81 24.99 6.27
N GLN A 29 -15.02 25.08 7.58
CA GLN A 29 -14.01 24.71 8.57
C GLN A 29 -13.63 23.24 8.44
N ARG A 30 -14.61 22.33 8.37
CA ARG A 30 -14.35 20.89 8.19
C ARG A 30 -13.62 20.58 6.89
N GLU A 31 -13.98 21.26 5.80
CA GLU A 31 -13.28 21.10 4.52
C GLU A 31 -11.83 21.57 4.60
N THR A 32 -11.58 22.67 5.30
CA THR A 32 -10.23 23.21 5.52
C THR A 32 -9.40 22.26 6.37
N GLU A 33 -9.93 21.83 7.53
CA GLU A 33 -9.30 20.84 8.40
C GLU A 33 -9.00 19.54 7.65
N ARG A 34 -9.92 19.08 6.80
CA ARG A 34 -9.73 17.90 5.95
C ARG A 34 -8.58 18.10 4.96
N LYS A 35 -8.55 19.23 4.25
CA LYS A 35 -7.50 19.55 3.28
C LYS A 35 -6.13 19.68 3.94
N GLU A 36 -6.07 20.29 5.11
CA GLU A 36 -4.85 20.40 5.91
C GLU A 36 -4.34 19.02 6.34
N SER A 37 -5.23 18.17 6.88
CA SER A 37 -4.89 16.80 7.24
C SER A 37 -4.36 16.00 6.05
N GLU A 38 -5.02 16.09 4.89
CA GLU A 38 -4.59 15.43 3.66
C GLU A 38 -3.23 15.94 3.17
N ALA A 39 -2.99 17.25 3.22
CA ALA A 39 -1.73 17.87 2.85
C ALA A 39 -0.58 17.41 3.76
N VAL A 40 -0.84 17.29 5.08
CA VAL A 40 0.12 16.78 6.06
C VAL A 40 0.48 15.33 5.73
N VAL A 41 -0.50 14.45 5.52
CA VAL A 41 -0.27 13.03 5.18
C VAL A 41 0.53 12.91 3.88
N LYS A 42 0.17 13.68 2.85
CA LYS A 42 0.88 13.68 1.57
C LYS A 42 2.34 14.10 1.70
N THR A 43 2.59 15.14 2.51
CA THR A 43 3.95 15.65 2.77
C THR A 43 4.80 14.60 3.48
N HIS A 44 4.26 13.94 4.50
CA HIS A 44 4.98 12.88 5.23
C HIS A 44 5.26 11.67 4.34
N SER A 45 4.26 11.24 3.55
CA SER A 45 4.43 10.15 2.58
C SER A 45 5.56 10.44 1.58
N LEU A 46 5.62 11.67 1.06
CA LEU A 46 6.70 12.10 0.18
C LEU A 46 8.06 12.05 0.88
N ALA A 47 8.16 12.59 2.11
CA ALA A 47 9.40 12.57 2.87
C ALA A 47 9.90 11.14 3.14
N ILE A 48 9.00 10.24 3.57
CA ILE A 48 9.33 8.81 3.78
C ILE A 48 9.84 8.19 2.48
N LYS A 49 9.19 8.45 1.35
CA LYS A 49 9.62 7.97 0.04
C LYS A 49 11.01 8.48 -0.34
N MET A 50 11.31 9.76 -0.08
CA MET A 50 12.63 10.34 -0.32
C MET A 50 13.71 9.67 0.53
N ILE A 51 13.44 9.47 1.82
CA ILE A 51 14.36 8.79 2.74
C ILE A 51 14.61 7.36 2.28
N LYS A 52 13.54 6.61 1.97
CA LYS A 52 13.63 5.24 1.43
C LYS A 52 14.54 5.18 0.20
N ASN A 53 14.29 6.05 -0.79
CA ASN A 53 15.08 6.08 -2.02
C ASN A 53 16.54 6.44 -1.75
N LYS A 54 16.81 7.33 -0.80
CA LYS A 54 18.18 7.72 -0.43
C LYS A 54 18.92 6.56 0.24
N VAL A 55 18.25 5.86 1.14
CA VAL A 55 18.79 4.66 1.80
C VAL A 55 19.08 3.58 0.75
N GLU A 56 18.14 3.28 -0.15
CA GLU A 56 18.33 2.30 -1.24
C GLU A 56 19.55 2.65 -2.10
N LYS A 57 19.66 3.90 -2.57
CA LYS A 57 20.81 4.35 -3.38
C LYS A 57 22.15 4.26 -2.65
N ASN A 58 22.17 4.63 -1.36
CA ASN A 58 23.40 4.55 -0.57
C ASN A 58 23.82 3.08 -0.38
N LEU A 59 22.87 2.19 -0.10
CA LEU A 59 23.14 0.75 0.04
C LEU A 59 23.63 0.13 -1.28
N GLU A 60 23.03 0.52 -2.41
CA GLU A 60 23.48 0.11 -3.74
C GLU A 60 24.93 0.55 -4.03
N ALA A 61 25.31 1.76 -3.63
CA ALA A 61 26.68 2.26 -3.78
C ALA A 61 27.70 1.44 -2.97
N GLU A 62 27.30 0.91 -1.81
CA GLU A 62 28.13 0.00 -0.99
C GLU A 62 28.11 -1.46 -1.49
N GLY A 63 27.37 -1.74 -2.58
CA GLY A 63 27.30 -3.04 -3.22
C GLY A 63 26.13 -3.92 -2.77
N VAL A 64 25.16 -3.38 -2.03
CA VAL A 64 23.94 -4.12 -1.69
C VAL A 64 22.97 -4.12 -2.89
N LYS A 65 22.56 -5.30 -3.35
CA LYS A 65 21.63 -5.45 -4.47
C LYS A 65 20.45 -6.33 -4.08
N GLU A 66 19.25 -5.94 -4.49
CA GLU A 66 18.05 -6.79 -4.32
C GLU A 66 18.15 -8.04 -5.21
N ILE A 67 17.81 -9.21 -4.66
CA ILE A 67 17.66 -10.46 -5.42
C ILE A 67 16.44 -10.30 -6.34
N LYS A 68 16.68 -10.16 -7.64
CA LYS A 68 15.62 -10.05 -8.65
C LYS A 68 15.05 -11.43 -8.93
N ILE A 69 13.73 -11.54 -8.82
CA ILE A 69 12.97 -12.78 -9.06
C ILE A 69 11.83 -12.45 -10.00
N LYS A 70 11.69 -13.25 -11.03
CA LYS A 70 10.53 -13.29 -11.90
C LYS A 70 9.57 -14.36 -11.40
N VAL A 71 8.43 -13.90 -10.88
CA VAL A 71 7.34 -14.76 -10.45
C VAL A 71 6.85 -15.58 -11.64
N SER A 72 6.51 -16.85 -11.41
CA SER A 72 6.05 -17.82 -12.41
C SER A 72 7.08 -18.25 -13.46
N GLU A 73 8.29 -17.70 -13.46
CA GLU A 73 9.38 -18.09 -14.36
C GLU A 73 10.56 -18.71 -13.59
N ASP A 74 10.99 -18.05 -12.50
CA ASP A 74 12.17 -18.46 -11.76
C ASP A 74 11.87 -19.62 -10.81
N ARG A 75 12.82 -20.57 -10.72
CA ARG A 75 12.78 -21.67 -9.75
C ARG A 75 13.40 -21.27 -8.44
N ALA A 76 12.87 -21.82 -7.34
CA ALA A 76 13.44 -21.55 -6.03
C ALA A 76 14.79 -22.25 -5.83
N ASN A 77 15.77 -21.49 -5.35
CA ASN A 77 17.11 -21.96 -5.02
C ASN A 77 17.33 -21.77 -3.52
N SER A 78 17.63 -22.85 -2.80
CA SER A 78 17.82 -22.84 -1.34
C SER A 78 18.93 -21.91 -0.86
N TYR A 79 19.90 -21.55 -1.71
CA TYR A 79 20.96 -20.61 -1.36
C TYR A 79 20.47 -19.16 -1.29
N TYR A 80 19.54 -18.78 -2.17
CA TYR A 80 19.05 -17.40 -2.30
C TYR A 80 17.67 -17.19 -1.67
N HIS A 81 16.88 -18.25 -1.57
CA HIS A 81 15.46 -18.19 -1.26
C HIS A 81 15.11 -19.08 -0.07
N GLU A 82 14.28 -18.54 0.82
CA GLU A 82 13.66 -19.24 1.93
C GLU A 82 12.19 -19.50 1.55
N ILE A 83 11.80 -20.78 1.52
CA ILE A 83 10.41 -21.17 1.25
C ILE A 83 9.63 -21.13 2.57
N VAL A 84 8.62 -20.28 2.62
CA VAL A 84 7.75 -20.10 3.79
C VAL A 84 6.43 -20.85 3.63
N ALA A 85 6.00 -21.05 2.39
CA ALA A 85 4.80 -21.81 2.05
C ALA A 85 4.95 -22.51 0.70
N THR A 86 4.16 -23.56 0.52
CA THR A 86 4.05 -24.34 -0.73
C THR A 86 2.58 -24.41 -1.14
N GLU A 87 2.30 -24.19 -2.41
CA GLU A 87 0.94 -24.28 -2.95
C GLU A 87 0.91 -25.25 -4.14
N GLU A 88 -0.21 -25.94 -4.33
CA GLU A 88 -0.40 -26.80 -5.50
C GLU A 88 -0.60 -25.96 -6.76
N ASN A 89 0.17 -26.26 -7.81
CA ASN A 89 0.02 -25.60 -9.09
C ASN A 89 0.26 -26.58 -10.24
N SER A 90 -0.78 -26.81 -11.04
CA SER A 90 -0.75 -27.71 -12.21
C SER A 90 -0.35 -27.02 -13.50
N GLU A 91 -0.33 -25.69 -13.54
CA GLU A 91 0.01 -24.89 -14.73
C GLU A 91 1.51 -24.63 -14.85
N LEU A 92 2.21 -24.56 -13.71
CA LEU A 92 3.62 -24.23 -13.64
C LEU A 92 4.46 -25.44 -13.21
N ALA A 93 5.72 -25.47 -13.65
CA ALA A 93 6.64 -26.51 -13.25
C ALA A 93 6.87 -26.52 -11.74
N SER A 94 7.10 -27.70 -11.17
CA SER A 94 7.37 -27.86 -9.74
C SER A 94 8.58 -27.01 -9.31
N ASN A 95 8.51 -26.49 -8.09
CA ASN A 95 9.47 -25.58 -7.47
C ASN A 95 9.61 -24.20 -8.14
N THR A 96 8.61 -23.78 -8.92
CA THR A 96 8.52 -22.41 -9.46
C THR A 96 8.06 -21.43 -8.36
N ILE A 97 8.64 -20.24 -8.32
CA ILE A 97 8.26 -19.21 -7.35
C ILE A 97 6.91 -18.60 -7.74
N LEU A 98 5.94 -18.68 -6.83
CA LEU A 98 4.59 -18.14 -7.01
C LEU A 98 4.43 -16.74 -6.43
N GLU A 99 5.11 -16.44 -5.31
CA GLU A 99 5.00 -15.14 -4.66
C GLU A 99 6.28 -14.73 -3.93
N VAL A 100 6.50 -13.41 -3.89
CA VAL A 100 7.51 -12.75 -3.06
C VAL A 100 6.90 -12.12 -1.81
N ILE A 101 7.02 -12.80 -0.67
CA ILE A 101 6.56 -12.30 0.63
C ILE A 101 7.53 -11.23 1.17
N LYS A 102 8.84 -11.53 1.15
CA LYS A 102 9.88 -10.57 1.54
C LYS A 102 11.04 -10.56 0.56
N LYS A 103 11.51 -9.34 0.28
CA LYS A 103 12.69 -9.09 -0.54
C LYS A 103 13.94 -9.62 0.16
N GLY A 104 14.83 -10.22 -0.63
CA GLY A 104 16.17 -10.62 -0.22
C GLY A 104 17.21 -9.73 -0.89
N TYR A 105 18.41 -9.73 -0.34
CA TYR A 105 19.49 -8.84 -0.76
C TYR A 105 20.82 -9.60 -0.76
N LEU A 106 21.66 -9.22 -1.72
CA LEU A 106 23.06 -9.62 -1.83
C LEU A 106 23.92 -8.44 -1.36
N LEU A 107 25.02 -8.73 -0.68
CA LEU A 107 26.14 -7.80 -0.52
C LEU A 107 27.25 -8.26 -1.45
N ARG A 108 27.47 -7.51 -2.54
CA ARG A 108 28.32 -7.91 -3.66
C ARG A 108 27.81 -9.24 -4.24
N ASP A 109 28.51 -10.34 -3.98
CA ASP A 109 28.16 -11.68 -4.49
C ASP A 109 27.69 -12.63 -3.37
N GLN A 110 27.62 -12.16 -2.12
CA GLN A 110 27.19 -12.98 -0.98
C GLN A 110 25.76 -12.66 -0.55
N VAL A 111 25.02 -13.69 -0.14
CA VAL A 111 23.66 -13.52 0.38
C VAL A 111 23.71 -12.81 1.73
N LEU A 112 23.25 -11.56 1.76
CA LEU A 112 23.08 -10.81 2.99
C LEU A 112 21.78 -11.21 3.69
N LYS A 113 20.72 -11.41 2.90
CA LYS A 113 19.41 -11.84 3.38
C LYS A 113 18.71 -12.64 2.29
N ALA A 114 18.38 -13.89 2.59
CA ALA A 114 17.55 -14.71 1.72
C ALA A 114 16.16 -14.09 1.57
N SER A 115 15.59 -14.24 0.39
CA SER A 115 14.25 -13.73 0.11
C SER A 115 13.19 -14.76 0.51
N GLN A 116 12.11 -14.34 1.17
CA GLN A 116 11.02 -15.23 1.60
C GLN A 116 9.96 -15.37 0.51
N LYS A 117 9.57 -16.60 0.20
CA LYS A 117 8.72 -16.95 -0.95
C LYS A 117 7.71 -18.04 -0.66
N THR A 118 6.71 -18.09 -1.53
CA THR A 118 5.85 -19.26 -1.75
C THR A 118 6.24 -19.90 -3.07
N ASN A 119 6.37 -21.23 -3.12
CA ASN A 119 6.63 -21.97 -4.36
C ASN A 119 5.49 -22.96 -4.69
N GLY A 120 5.41 -23.29 -5.98
CA GLY A 120 4.46 -24.27 -6.49
C GLY A 120 5.00 -25.69 -6.39
N ILE A 121 4.16 -26.63 -5.98
CA ILE A 121 4.41 -28.07 -6.13
C ILE A 121 3.43 -28.57 -7.19
N THR A 122 3.97 -29.15 -8.26
CA THR A 122 3.15 -29.92 -9.22
C THR A 122 2.97 -31.31 -8.64
N THR A 123 1.74 -31.67 -8.29
CA THR A 123 1.39 -33.05 -7.98
C THR A 123 1.26 -33.80 -9.30
N GLU A 124 2.28 -34.57 -9.68
CA GLU A 124 2.03 -35.69 -10.59
C GLU A 124 1.14 -36.67 -9.84
N ASN A 125 -0.07 -36.93 -10.37
CA ASN A 125 -0.88 -38.03 -9.89
C ASN A 125 -0.02 -39.30 -9.98
N GLU A 126 0.32 -39.91 -8.85
CA GLU A 126 1.07 -41.18 -8.76
C GLU A 126 0.32 -42.39 -9.39
N TYR A 127 -0.82 -42.14 -10.06
CA TYR A 127 -1.57 -43.12 -10.84
C TYR A 127 -1.74 -42.62 -12.27
N GLY A 128 -0.70 -42.75 -13.08
CA GLY A 128 -0.83 -42.70 -14.52
C GLY A 128 -1.67 -43.87 -15.02
N LEU A 129 -2.98 -43.67 -15.17
CA LEU A 129 -3.82 -44.49 -16.03
C LEU A 129 -4.74 -43.58 -16.87
N VAL A 130 -4.62 -43.80 -18.18
CA VAL A 130 -5.54 -43.35 -19.24
C VAL A 130 -6.87 -44.10 -19.08
#